data_AF-S8C7Q7-F1
#
_entry.id   AF-S8C7Q7-F1
#
_cell.length_a   1.000
_cell.length_b   1.000
_cell.length_c   1.000
_cell.angle_alpha   90.00
_cell.angle_beta   90.00
_cell.angle_gamma   90.00
#
_symmetry.space_group_name_H-M   'P 1'
#
loop_
_entity.id
_entity.type
_entity.pdbx_description
1 polymer ?
#
loop_
_entity_poly.entity_id
_entity_poly.type
_entity_poly.pdbx_seq_one_letter_code
_entity_poly.pdbx_strand_id
1 'polypeptide(L)' 'KKERRELEWKERKRLQRRLIAAKKKLCEMDQKHVFHGFRCGDKYQKSLLADQIVSLNSRLLQQALGDVKVNPS' A
#
# COMPACT_ATOMS: atom_id res chain seq x y z
N LYS A 1 -6.69 -19.09 24.51
CA LYS A 1 -5.94 -17.79 24.56
C LYS A 1 -4.66 -17.77 23.71
N LYS A 2 -3.96 -18.90 23.50
CA LYS A 2 -2.70 -18.98 22.71
C LYS A 2 -2.94 -18.96 21.18
N GLU A 3 -3.92 -19.73 20.71
CA GLU A 3 -4.23 -19.85 19.28
C GLU A 3 -4.66 -18.54 18.60
N ARG A 4 -5.44 -17.69 19.28
CA ARG A 4 -5.84 -16.37 18.72
C ARG A 4 -4.64 -15.45 18.45
N ARG A 5 -3.65 -15.44 19.35
CA ARG A 5 -2.45 -14.62 19.18
C ARG A 5 -1.57 -15.10 18.02
N GLU A 6 -1.49 -16.41 17.80
CA GLU A 6 -0.74 -16.97 16.68
C GLU A 6 -1.40 -16.65 15.33
N LEU A 7 -2.73 -16.76 15.25
CA LEU A 7 -3.52 -16.33 14.09
C LEU A 7 -3.29 -14.85 13.78
N GLU A 8 -3.42 -13.96 14.77
CA GLU A 8 -3.17 -12.53 14.59
C GLU A 8 -1.73 -12.23 14.13
N TRP A 9 -0.73 -12.94 14.67
CA TRP A 9 0.66 -12.77 14.25
C TRP A 9 0.90 -13.22 12.81
N LYS A 10 0.29 -14.33 12.40
CA LYS A 10 0.36 -14.86 11.03
C LYS A 10 -0.30 -13.90 10.05
N GLU A 11 -1.47 -13.35 10.41
CA GLU A 11 -2.17 -12.35 9.60
C GLU A 11 -1.36 -11.05 9.48
N ARG A 12 -0.79 -10.55 10.59
CA ARG A 12 0.10 -9.38 10.58
C ARG A 12 1.30 -9.58 9.66
N LYS A 13 1.96 -10.75 9.72
CA LYS A 13 3.08 -11.08 8.82
C LYS A 13 2.64 -11.14 7.36
N ARG A 14 1.45 -11.69 7.08
CA ARG A 14 0.90 -11.74 5.71
C ARG A 14 0.63 -10.32 5.19
N LEU A 15 0.03 -9.47 6.00
CA LEU A 15 -0.24 -8.07 5.65
C LEU A 15 1.06 -7.31 5.41
N GLN A 16 2.07 -7.48 6.27
CA GLN A 16 3.37 -6.84 6.13
C GLN A 16 4.07 -7.21 4.81
N ARG A 17 4.06 -8.50 4.43
CA ARG A 17 4.61 -8.96 3.14
C ARG A 17 3.88 -8.34 1.95
N ARG A 18 2.54 -8.30 1.99
CA ARG A 18 1.73 -7.66 0.95
C ARG A 18 2.02 -6.16 0.86
N LEU A 19 2.16 -5.49 2.00
CA LEU A 19 2.48 -4.06 2.05
C LEU A 19 3.84 -3.77 1.43
N ILE A 20 4.87 -4.57 1.72
CA ILE A 20 6.19 -4.43 1.10
C ILE A 20 6.10 -4.59 -0.42
N ALA A 21 5.38 -5.61 -0.89
CA ALA A 21 5.19 -5.83 -2.34
C ALA A 21 4.44 -4.67 -3.01
N ALA A 22 3.37 -4.16 -2.39
CA ALA A 22 2.62 -3.01 -2.89
C ALA A 22 3.45 -1.73 -2.91
N LYS A 23 4.24 -1.48 -1.84
CA LYS A 23 5.19 -0.36 -1.78
C LYS A 23 6.23 -0.46 -2.90
N LYS A 24 6.77 -1.65 -3.16
CA LYS A 24 7.74 -1.86 -4.24
C LYS A 24 7.14 -1.49 -5.61
N LYS A 25 5.93 -1.98 -5.91
CA LYS A 25 5.21 -1.63 -7.15
C LYS A 25 4.94 -0.13 -7.29
N LEU A 26 4.48 0.53 -6.21
CA LEU A 26 4.27 1.98 -6.21
C LEU A 26 5.58 2.74 -6.48
N CYS A 27 6.70 2.25 -5.95
CA CYS A 27 8.02 2.81 -6.19
C CYS A 27 8.44 2.67 -7.68
N GLU A 28 8.19 1.51 -8.29
CA GLU A 28 8.42 1.24 -9.71
C GLU A 28 7.54 2.12 -10.62
N MET A 29 6.32 2.46 -10.18
CA MET A 29 5.41 3.39 -10.87
C MET A 29 5.70 4.88 -10.59
N ASP A 30 6.80 5.19 -9.91
CA ASP A 30 7.19 6.53 -9.47
C ASP A 30 6.15 7.24 -8.55
N GLN A 31 5.27 6.47 -7.90
CA GLN A 31 4.24 6.94 -6.97
C GLN A 31 4.76 6.99 -5.52
N LYS A 32 6.03 7.39 -5.33
CA LYS A 32 6.69 7.39 -4.00
C LYS A 32 6.08 8.41 -3.03
N HIS A 33 5.43 9.45 -3.55
CA HIS A 33 4.79 10.51 -2.78
C HIS A 33 3.69 9.99 -1.84
N VAL A 34 3.03 8.88 -2.19
CA VAL A 34 2.01 8.23 -1.33
C VAL A 34 2.61 7.83 0.04
N PHE A 35 3.92 7.60 0.10
CA PHE A 35 4.58 7.23 1.36
C PHE A 35 4.80 8.41 2.31
N HIS A 36 4.68 9.66 1.85
CA HIS A 36 4.78 10.82 2.72
C HIS A 36 3.69 10.84 3.79
N GLY A 37 2.53 10.26 3.51
CA GLY A 37 1.47 10.07 4.52
C GLY A 37 1.92 9.25 5.73
N PHE A 38 2.92 8.36 5.58
CA PHE A 38 3.50 7.64 6.73
C PHE A 38 4.35 8.54 7.63
N ARG A 39 4.82 9.70 7.16
CA ARG A 39 5.63 10.63 7.96
C ARG A 39 4.77 11.53 8.85
N CYS A 40 3.56 11.88 8.40
CA CYS A 40 2.78 12.98 9.00
C CYS A 40 1.44 12.57 9.64
N GLY A 41 1.18 11.28 9.87
CA GLY A 41 -0.09 10.80 10.45
C GLY A 41 0.02 10.20 11.86
N ASP A 42 -1.11 10.15 12.56
CA ASP A 42 -1.29 9.35 13.78
C ASP A 42 -1.21 7.84 13.48
N LYS A 43 -1.24 7.01 14.54
CA LYS A 43 -1.15 5.55 14.39
C LYS A 43 -2.29 4.95 13.55
N TYR A 44 -3.50 5.49 13.67
CA TYR A 44 -4.67 5.03 12.93
C TYR A 44 -4.57 5.41 11.45
N GLN A 45 -4.23 6.67 11.15
CA GLN A 45 -4.01 7.16 9.79
C GLN A 45 -2.92 6.38 9.06
N LYS A 46 -1.82 6.06 9.76
CA LYS A 46 -0.75 5.21 9.22
C LYS A 46 -1.24 3.79 8.92
N SER A 47 -2.07 3.22 9.78
CA SER A 47 -2.66 1.89 9.56
C SER A 47 -3.61 1.90 8.36
N LEU A 48 -4.51 2.90 8.30
CA LEU A 48 -5.45 3.06 7.20
C LEU A 48 -4.74 3.23 5.86
N LEU A 49 -3.68 4.03 5.81
CA LEU A 49 -2.85 4.20 4.61
C LEU A 49 -2.21 2.88 4.18
N ALA A 50 -1.72 2.07 5.12
CA ALA A 50 -1.15 0.76 4.81
C ALA A 50 -2.20 -0.19 4.22
N ASP A 51 -3.41 -0.21 4.77
CA ASP A 51 -4.51 -1.03 4.28
C ASP A 51 -4.96 -0.58 2.88
N GLN A 52 -5.08 0.73 2.66
CA GLN A 52 -5.38 1.31 1.34
C GLN A 52 -4.33 0.92 0.30
N ILE A 53 -3.04 1.04 0.62
CA ILE A 53 -1.93 0.63 -0.28
C ILE A 53 -2.00 -0.87 -0.61
N VAL A 54 -2.33 -1.72 0.36
CA VAL A 54 -2.42 -3.18 0.14
C VAL A 54 -3.67 -3.56 -0.67
N SER A 55 -4.75 -2.81 -0.54
CA SER A 55 -6.01 -3.00 -1.27
C SER A 55 -5.98 -2.45 -2.69
N LEU A 56 -5.05 -1.53 -2.99
CA LEU A 56 -4.95 -0.85 -4.28
C LEU A 56 -4.72 -1.84 -5.43
N ASN A 57 -5.53 -1.73 -6.48
CA ASN A 57 -5.36 -2.52 -7.69
C ASN A 57 -4.23 -1.93 -8.54
N SER A 58 -3.05 -2.54 -8.45
CA SER A 58 -1.86 -2.04 -9.16
C SER A 58 -2.01 -2.00 -10.68
N ARG A 59 -2.83 -2.90 -11.27
CA ARG A 59 -3.05 -2.90 -12.73
C ARG A 59 -3.87 -1.70 -13.18
N LEU A 60 -4.96 -1.42 -12.46
CA LEU A 60 -5.80 -0.26 -12.74
C LEU A 60 -5.04 1.04 -12.54
N LEU A 61 -4.24 1.14 -11.46
CA LEU A 61 -3.41 2.32 -11.23
C LEU A 61 -2.39 2.54 -12.36
N GLN A 62 -1.71 1.49 -12.80
CA GLN A 62 -0.73 1.58 -13.88
C GLN A 62 -1.38 2.01 -15.21
N GLN A 63 -2.57 1.48 -15.52
CA GLN A 63 -3.32 1.86 -16.71
C GLN A 63 -3.73 3.33 -16.66
N ALA A 64 -4.34 3.78 -15.57
CA ALA A 64 -4.75 5.17 -15.38
C ALA A 64 -3.56 6.15 -15.47
N LEU A 65 -2.41 5.79 -14.91
CA LEU A 65 -1.18 6.59 -15.04
C LEU A 65 -0.68 6.69 -16.49
N GLY A 66 -0.85 5.62 -17.27
CA GLY A 66 -0.54 5.61 -18.71
C GLY A 66 -1.46 6.56 -19.48
N ASP A 67 -2.76 6.47 -19.25
CA ASP A 67 -3.77 7.30 -19.92
C ASP A 67 -3.56 8.80 -19.61
N VAL A 68 -3.20 9.14 -18.37
CA VAL A 68 -2.90 10.53 -17.97
C VAL A 68 -1.62 11.05 -18.62
N LYS A 69 -0.58 10.21 -18.79
CA LYS A 69 0.67 10.64 -19.46
C LYS A 69 0.52 10.83 -20.97
N VAL A 70 -0.42 10.15 -21.61
CA VAL A 70 -0.66 10.21 -23.06
C VAL A 70 -1.46 11.46 -23.46
N ASN A 71 -2.09 12.15 -22.51
CA ASN A 71 -2.77 13.43 -22.75
C ASN A 71 -2.07 14.60 -22.04
N PRO A 72 -0.90 15.06 -22.50
CA PRO A 72 -0.47 16.41 -22.21
C PRO A 72 -1.30 17.33 -23.13
N SER A 73 -2.36 17.93 -22.58
CA SER A 73 -2.99 19.09 -23.21
C SER A 73 -2.05 20.29 -23.18
#